data_AF-A0A2V3ZTX4-F1
#
_entry.id   AF-A0A2V3ZTX4-F1
#
_cell.length_a   1.000
_cell.length_b   1.000
_cell.length_c   1.000
_cell.angle_alpha   90.00
_cell.angle_beta   90.00
_cell.angle_gamma   90.00
#
_symmetry.space_group_name_H-M   'P 1'
#
loop_
_entity.id
_entity.type
_entity.pdbx_description
1 polymer ?
#
loop_
_entity_poly.entity_id
_entity_poly.type
_entity_poly.pdbx_seq_one_letter_code
_entity_poly.pdbx_strand_id
1 'polypeptide(L)' 'MIYPNKHIRLEDSIIFKMIEILETGSEKEIGIHELYSKTKKKFKNIDEFIFSLDVLYIMDMITMDFDNEIIKYAKRD' A
#
# COMPACT_ATOMS: atom_id res chain seq x y z
N MET A 1 -10.94 -5.86 -6.02
CA MET A 1 -9.85 -4.96 -6.45
C MET A 1 -10.29 -4.09 -7.62
N ILE A 2 -9.94 -2.81 -7.63
CA ILE A 2 -10.19 -1.88 -8.73
C ILE A 2 -8.99 -1.88 -9.67
N TYR A 3 -9.14 -2.38 -10.89
CA TYR A 3 -8.10 -2.42 -11.92
C TYR A 3 -8.31 -1.32 -12.96
N PRO A 4 -7.23 -0.79 -13.57
CA PRO A 4 -7.35 0.23 -14.60
C PRO A 4 -8.03 -0.34 -15.85
N ASN A 5 -8.89 0.46 -16.47
CA ASN A 5 -9.57 0.10 -17.73
C ASN A 5 -10.02 1.37 -18.46
N LYS A 6 -10.74 1.23 -19.58
CA LYS A 6 -11.19 2.39 -20.37
C LYS A 6 -12.03 3.41 -19.58
N HIS A 7 -12.70 2.98 -18.51
CA HIS A 7 -13.52 3.82 -17.64
C HIS A 7 -12.82 4.21 -16.32
N ILE A 8 -11.74 3.54 -15.95
CA ILE A 8 -11.03 3.74 -14.68
C ILE A 8 -9.60 4.13 -15.01
N ARG A 9 -9.24 5.38 -14.72
CA ARG A 9 -7.90 5.90 -14.96
C ARG A 9 -6.88 5.12 -14.11
N LEU A 10 -5.65 5.03 -14.59
CA LEU A 10 -4.58 4.33 -13.88
C LEU A 10 -4.44 4.83 -12.45
N GLU A 11 -4.41 6.16 -12.26
CA GLU A 11 -4.29 6.82 -10.96
C GLU A 11 -5.41 6.49 -9.96
N ASP A 12 -6.60 6.14 -10.45
CA ASP A 12 -7.73 5.75 -9.61
C ASP A 12 -7.71 4.27 -9.22
N SER A 13 -6.89 3.46 -9.90
CA SER A 13 -6.79 2.02 -9.66
C SER A 13 -5.96 1.68 -8.42
N ILE A 14 -6.23 0.51 -7.84
CA ILE A 14 -5.45 -0.03 -6.71
C ILE A 14 -3.98 -0.21 -7.11
N ILE A 15 -3.72 -0.61 -8.36
CA ILE A 15 -2.36 -0.85 -8.86
C ILE A 15 -1.49 0.40 -8.74
N PHE A 16 -2.03 1.56 -9.12
CA PHE A 16 -1.30 2.81 -8.99
C PHE A 16 -1.16 3.25 -7.53
N LYS A 17 -2.23 3.11 -6.74
CA LYS A 17 -2.21 3.50 -5.31
C LYS A 17 -1.25 2.67 -4.46
N MET A 18 -0.99 1.42 -4.84
CA MET A 18 0.06 0.60 -4.20
C MET A 18 1.46 1.21 -4.33
N ILE A 19 1.73 1.92 -5.42
CA ILE A 19 3.03 2.58 -5.64
C ILE A 19 3.27 3.63 -4.54
N GLU A 20 2.23 4.37 -4.13
CA GLU A 20 2.34 5.36 -3.05
C GLU A 20 2.78 4.71 -1.73
N ILE A 21 2.25 3.52 -1.41
CA ILE A 21 2.65 2.78 -0.20
C ILE A 21 4.12 2.38 -0.27
N LEU A 22 4.60 1.95 -1.44
CA LEU A 22 5.99 1.55 -1.65
C LEU A 22 6.95 2.75 -1.65
N GLU A 23 6.55 3.88 -2.23
CA GLU A 23 7.37 5.11 -2.27
C GLU A 23 7.44 5.79 -0.90
N THR A 24 6.35 5.75 -0.12
CA THR A 24 6.35 6.22 1.27
C THR A 24 7.23 5.34 2.16
N GLY A 25 7.42 4.08 1.77
CA GLY A 25 8.30 3.09 2.41
C GLY A 25 9.79 3.27 2.13
N SER A 26 10.30 4.51 2.08
CA SER A 26 11.75 4.74 2.00
C SER A 26 12.50 4.17 3.21
N GLU A 27 11.80 4.00 4.33
CA GLU A 27 12.28 3.36 5.54
C GLU A 27 12.03 1.85 5.47
N LYS A 28 12.95 1.06 6.05
CA LYS A 28 12.86 -0.42 6.03
C LYS A 28 11.59 -0.94 6.70
N GLU A 29 11.05 -0.17 7.64
CA GLU A 29 9.88 -0.49 8.43
C GLU A 29 9.10 0.78 8.79
N ILE A 30 7.78 0.68 8.88
CA ILE A 30 6.88 1.79 9.22
C ILE A 30 5.64 1.26 9.96
N GLY A 31 5.13 2.01 10.94
CA GLY A 31 3.87 1.66 11.60
C GLY A 31 2.66 1.81 10.66
N ILE A 32 1.69 0.90 10.75
CA ILE A 32 0.48 0.90 9.88
C ILE A 32 -0.27 2.24 9.97
N HIS A 33 -0.45 2.77 11.18
CA HIS A 33 -1.12 4.05 11.41
C HIS A 33 -0.38 5.23 10.79
N GLU A 34 0.94 5.24 10.88
CA GLU A 34 1.78 6.28 10.29
C GLU A 34 1.72 6.22 8.75
N LEU A 35 1.85 5.01 8.20
CA LEU A 35 1.73 4.76 6.76
C LEU A 35 0.37 5.25 6.24
N TYR A 36 -0.72 4.90 6.91
CA TYR A 36 -2.04 5.37 6.52
C TYR A 36 -2.15 6.89 6.61
N SER A 37 -1.62 7.52 7.68
CA SER A 37 -1.65 8.98 7.82
C SER A 37 -0.92 9.70 6.69
N LYS A 38 0.22 9.15 6.24
CA LYS A 38 1.02 9.68 5.12
C LYS A 38 0.33 9.47 3.77
N THR A 39 -0.31 8.33 3.55
CA THR A 39 -0.84 7.94 2.22
C THR A 39 -2.35 8.19 2.03
N LYS A 40 -3.13 8.44 3.10
CA LYS A 40 -4.60 8.57 3.07
C LYS A 40 -5.16 9.52 2.00
N LYS A 41 -4.41 10.54 1.60
CA LYS A 41 -4.85 11.52 0.58
C LYS A 41 -5.00 10.91 -0.81
N LYS A 42 -4.38 9.76 -1.08
CA LYS A 42 -4.44 9.03 -2.36
C LYS A 42 -5.53 7.97 -2.39
N PHE A 43 -6.08 7.61 -1.24
CA PHE A 43 -7.11 6.60 -1.10
C PHE A 43 -8.48 7.25 -0.95
N LYS A 44 -9.48 6.72 -1.65
CA LYS A 44 -10.86 7.23 -1.57
C LYS A 44 -11.55 6.80 -0.28
N ASN A 45 -11.21 5.61 0.22
CA ASN A 45 -11.72 5.04 1.46
C ASN A 45 -10.67 4.11 2.09
N ILE A 46 -10.96 3.62 3.28
CA ILE A 46 -10.07 2.69 3.99
C ILE A 46 -9.95 1.34 3.29
N ASP A 47 -11.01 0.88 2.62
CA ASP A 47 -11.03 -0.42 1.94
C ASP A 47 -9.99 -0.47 0.81
N GLU A 48 -9.82 0.61 0.05
CA GLU A 48 -8.79 0.70 -0.99
C GLU A 48 -7.37 0.60 -0.41
N PHE A 49 -7.14 1.18 0.76
CA PHE A 49 -5.85 1.06 1.46
C PHE A 49 -5.59 -0.38 1.90
N ILE A 50 -6.58 -1.03 2.51
CA ILE A 50 -6.48 -2.43 2.94
C ILE A 50 -6.24 -3.33 1.72
N PHE A 51 -6.99 -3.16 0.63
CA PHE A 51 -6.77 -3.92 -0.60
C PHE A 51 -5.38 -3.71 -1.20
N SER A 52 -4.83 -2.49 -1.13
CA SER A 52 -3.45 -2.25 -1.56
C SER A 52 -2.44 -3.01 -0.68
N LEU A 53 -2.64 -3.05 0.64
CA LEU A 53 -1.78 -3.81 1.55
C LEU A 53 -1.86 -5.33 1.30
N ASP A 54 -3.08 -5.87 1.15
CA ASP A 54 -3.28 -7.30 0.90
C ASP A 54 -2.52 -7.76 -0.35
N VAL A 55 -2.59 -6.97 -1.42
CA VAL A 55 -1.93 -7.30 -2.69
C VAL A 55 -0.42 -7.21 -2.55
N LEU A 56 0.09 -6.17 -1.91
CA LEU A 56 1.54 -6.04 -1.67
C LEU A 56 2.07 -7.18 -0.78
N TYR A 57 1.28 -7.62 0.20
CA TYR A 57 1.62 -8.75 1.06
C TYR A 57 1.65 -10.07 0.27
N ILE A 58 0.63 -10.33 -0.56
CA ILE A 58 0.58 -11.52 -1.43
C ILE A 58 1.72 -11.53 -2.47
N MET A 59 2.19 -10.36 -2.88
CA MET A 59 3.32 -10.21 -3.81
C MET A 59 4.69 -10.29 -3.12
N ASP A 60 4.75 -10.58 -1.82
CA ASP A 60 5.97 -10.57 -1.00
C ASP A 60 6.73 -9.23 -1.04
N MET A 61 6.05 -8.13 -1.36
CA MET A 61 6.64 -6.79 -1.38
C MET A 61 6.68 -6.15 0.00
N ILE A 62 5.80 -6.59 0.90
CA ILE A 62 5.76 -6.19 2.30
C ILE A 62 5.49 -7.40 3.20
N THR A 63 5.93 -7.32 4.44
CA THR A 63 5.56 -8.24 5.51
C THR A 63 4.96 -7.46 6.68
N MET A 64 4.08 -8.10 7.45
CA MET A 64 3.41 -7.45 8.58
C MET A 64 3.79 -8.15 9.88
N ASP A 65 4.22 -7.34 10.83
CA ASP A 65 4.44 -7.71 12.22
C ASP A 65 3.17 -7.32 12.99
N PHE A 66 2.25 -8.27 13.14
CA PHE A 66 0.94 -8.02 13.73
C PHE A 66 1.01 -7.65 15.21
N ASP A 67 2.04 -8.13 15.93
CA ASP A 67 2.21 -7.86 17.36
C ASP A 67 2.59 -6.40 17.61
N ASN A 68 3.34 -5.79 16.69
CA ASN A 68 3.82 -4.41 16.79
C ASN A 68 3.10 -3.45 15.83
N GLU A 69 2.19 -3.95 14.99
CA GLU A 69 1.51 -3.19 13.94
C GLU A 69 2.47 -2.49 12.95
N ILE A 70 3.57 -3.17 12.62
CA ILE A 70 4.64 -2.66 11.75
C ILE A 70 4.61 -3.36 10.39
N ILE A 71 4.74 -2.58 9.33
CA ILE A 71 4.98 -3.05 7.97
C ILE A 71 6.47 -2.99 7.68
N LYS A 72 7.04 -4.08 7.16
CA LYS A 72 8.45 -4.17 6.74
C LYS A 72 8.49 -4.35 5.23
N TYR A 73 9.21 -3.49 4.54
CA TYR A 73 9.33 -3.53 3.07
C TYR A 73 10.37 -4.56 2.64
N ALA A 74 10.07 -5.32 1.59
CA ALA A 74 11.03 -6.20 0.97
C ALA A 74 12.19 -5.39 0.38
N LYS A 75 13.41 -5.90 0.55
CA LYS A 75 14.61 -5.24 0.04
C LYS A 75 14.56 -5.27 -1.49
N ARG A 76 14.77 -4.13 -2.14
CA ARG A 76 15.10 -4.09 -3.57
C ARG A 76 16.54 -4.57 -3.72
N ASP A 77 16.73 -5.78 -4.21
CA ASP A 77 18.04 -6.28 -4.68
C ASP A 77 18.41 -5.66 -6.03
#